data_AF-D6TFD1-F1
#
_entry.id   AF-D6TFD1-F1
#
_cell.length_a   1.000
_cell.length_b   1.000
_cell.length_c   1.000
_cell.angle_alpha   90.00
_cell.angle_beta   90.00
_cell.angle_gamma   90.00
#
_symmetry.space_group_name_H-M   'P 1'
#
loop_
_entity.id
_entity.type
_entity.pdbx_description
1 polymer ?
#
loop_
_entity_poly.entity_id
_entity_poly.type
_entity_poly.pdbx_seq_one_letter_code
_entity_poly.pdbx_strand_id
1 'polypeptide(L)'
;MPSTKDTYALAFRRSMTFSDIYGHSTYFSVAEIYPNVQILRIIHETTQSPALYELSVTIDGEPRLIIVQQACVELHKTPATPVSLTRISA
;
A
#
# COMPACT_ATOMS: atom_id res chain seq x y z
N MET A 1 -6.84 -14.03 -17.69
CA MET A 1 -5.39 -14.07 -17.42
C MET A 1 -5.17 -13.64 -15.98
N PRO A 2 -4.45 -14.39 -15.14
CA PRO A 2 -4.12 -13.90 -13.81
C PRO A 2 -3.12 -12.76 -14.00
N SER A 3 -3.60 -11.52 -13.96
CA SER A 3 -2.74 -10.38 -13.70
C SER A 3 -2.07 -10.68 -12.36
N THR A 4 -0.78 -11.02 -12.38
CA THR A 4 0.07 -11.04 -11.20
C THR A 4 0.08 -9.61 -10.67
N LYS A 5 -0.91 -9.29 -9.84
CA LYS A 5 -0.99 -8.03 -9.13
C LYS A 5 0.19 -8.02 -8.19
N ASP A 6 1.19 -7.23 -8.54
CA ASP A 6 2.33 -6.98 -7.67
C ASP A 6 1.78 -6.47 -6.32
N THR A 7 2.26 -7.08 -5.24
CA THR A 7 1.99 -6.62 -3.88
C THR A 7 3.21 -5.89 -3.34
N TYR A 8 2.97 -4.94 -2.45
CA TYR A 8 3.99 -4.09 -1.88
C TYR A 8 3.88 -4.08 -0.36
N ALA A 9 5.00 -3.88 0.31
CA ALA A 9 5.05 -3.38 1.66
C ALA A 9 5.12 -1.85 1.62
N LEU A 10 4.22 -1.19 2.34
CA LEU A 10 4.13 0.26 2.44
C LEU A 10 4.69 0.72 3.78
N ALA A 11 5.61 1.67 3.74
CA ALA A 11 6.06 2.42 4.92
C ALA A 11 5.78 3.91 4.72
N PHE A 12 5.34 4.59 5.77
CA PHE A 12 5.18 6.04 5.75
C PHE A 12 6.47 6.70 6.22
N ARG A 13 6.87 7.81 5.57
CA ARG A 13 8.06 8.58 5.98
C ARG A 13 7.80 9.49 7.18
N ARG A 14 6.53 9.79 7.45
CA ARG A 14 6.04 10.61 8.57
C ARG A 14 4.68 10.10 8.97
N SER A 15 4.31 10.26 10.23
CA SER A 15 2.96 9.94 10.66
C SER A 15 1.93 10.84 9.98
N MET A 16 0.78 10.28 9.62
CA MET A 16 -0.27 10.96 8.87
C MET A 16 -1.65 10.61 9.43
N THR A 17 -2.58 11.56 9.39
CA THR A 17 -3.99 11.33 9.71
C THR A 17 -4.79 11.51 8.43
N PHE A 18 -5.63 10.52 8.11
CA PHE A 18 -6.53 10.56 6.98
C PHE A 18 -7.96 10.65 7.49
N SER A 19 -8.75 11.55 6.90
CA SER A 19 -10.18 11.63 7.16
C SER A 19 -10.94 11.01 5.99
N ASP A 20 -11.90 10.15 6.28
CA ASP A 20 -12.85 9.68 5.27
C ASP A 20 -13.93 10.74 4.98
N ILE A 21 -14.81 10.42 4.03
CA ILE A 21 -15.92 11.31 3.64
C ILE A 21 -16.97 11.50 4.74
N TYR A 22 -16.95 10.67 5.78
CA TYR A 22 -17.83 10.75 6.95
C TYR A 22 -17.17 11.48 8.13
N GLY A 23 -15.93 11.95 7.96
CA GLY A 23 -15.16 12.66 8.98
C GLY A 23 -14.46 11.73 9.97
N HIS A 24 -14.47 10.42 9.77
CA HIS A 24 -13.75 9.50 10.63
C HIS A 24 -12.25 9.59 10.32
N SER A 25 -11.44 9.72 11.37
CA SER A 25 -9.99 9.87 11.24
C SER A 25 -9.28 8.55 11.50
N THR A 26 -8.40 8.16 10.57
CA THR A 26 -7.49 7.02 10.70
C THR A 26 -6.06 7.54 10.79
N TYR A 27 -5.32 7.10 11.81
CA TYR A 27 -3.93 7.46 12.02
C TYR A 27 -3.00 6.40 11.44
N PHE A 28 -1.95 6.85 10.76
CA PHE A 28 -0.89 6.02 10.19
C PHE A 28 0.43 6.45 10.79
N SER A 29 1.16 5.49 11.35
CA SER A 29 2.44 5.73 12.02
C SER A 29 3.61 5.50 11.06
N VAL A 30 4.65 6.34 11.20
CA VAL A 30 5.97 6.11 10.57
C VAL A 30 6.64 4.81 11.07
N ALA A 31 6.25 4.31 12.25
CA ALA A 31 6.81 3.09 12.83
C ALA A 31 6.15 1.80 12.30
N GLU A 32 5.13 1.91 11.46
CA GLU A 32 4.33 0.77 10.97
C GLU A 32 4.66 0.46 9.50
N ILE A 33 4.70 -0.85 9.19
CA ILE A 33 4.80 -1.36 7.83
C ILE A 33 3.49 -2.06 7.51
N TYR A 34 2.82 -1.61 6.44
CA TYR A 34 1.58 -2.21 5.97
C TYR A 34 1.88 -3.19 4.83
N PRO A 35 1.72 -4.51 5.03
CA PRO A 35 1.97 -5.50 4.00
C PRO A 35 0.81 -5.60 3.00
N ASN A 36 1.04 -6.32 1.91
CA ASN A 36 0.01 -6.68 0.90
C ASN A 36 -0.71 -5.49 0.25
N VAL A 37 -0.05 -4.33 0.20
CA VAL A 37 -0.58 -3.13 -0.44
C VAL A 37 -0.58 -3.32 -1.96
N GLN A 38 -1.65 -2.87 -2.61
CA GLN A 38 -1.75 -2.86 -4.06
C GLN A 38 -1.84 -1.41 -4.56
N ILE A 39 -1.01 -1.09 -5.56
CA ILE A 39 -1.15 0.16 -6.30
C ILE A 39 -2.32 -0.03 -7.27
N LEU A 40 -3.40 0.72 -7.06
CA LEU A 40 -4.55 0.73 -7.96
C LEU A 40 -4.33 1.70 -9.11
N ARG A 41 -3.74 2.86 -8.81
CA ARG A 41 -3.45 3.91 -9.78
C ARG A 41 -2.24 4.73 -9.37
N ILE A 42 -1.46 5.12 -10.38
CA ILE A 42 -0.39 6.11 -10.25
C ILE A 42 -0.92 7.40 -10.86
N ILE A 43 -0.99 8.46 -10.07
CA ILE A 43 -1.38 9.79 -10.53
C ILE A 43 -0.10 10.61 -10.63
N HIS A 44 0.29 10.95 -11.86
CA HIS A 44 1.51 11.71 -12.11
C HIS A 44 1.36 13.16 -11.65
N GLU A 45 2.50 13.77 -11.33
CA GLU A 45 2.54 15.19 -10.99
C GLU A 45 2.04 16.07 -12.15
N THR A 46 1.50 17.22 -11.78
CA THR A 46 1.14 18.30 -12.71
C THR A 46 1.73 19.61 -12.18
N THR A 47 1.63 20.68 -12.94
CA THR A 47 2.02 22.01 -12.48
C THR A 47 1.25 22.50 -11.25
N GLN A 48 0.08 21.92 -10.96
CA GLN A 48 -0.80 22.34 -9.85
C GLN A 48 -0.94 21.31 -8.73
N SER A 49 -0.41 20.08 -8.90
CA SER A 49 -0.59 19.00 -7.94
C SER A 49 0.61 18.07 -7.91
N PRO A 50 1.07 17.63 -6.71
CA PRO A 50 2.12 16.63 -6.60
C PRO A 50 1.66 15.26 -7.14
N ALA A 51 2.62 14.37 -7.39
CA ALA A 51 2.34 12.98 -7.73
C ALA A 51 1.70 12.23 -6.55
N LEU A 52 0.69 11.39 -6.83
CA LEU A 52 -0.04 10.60 -5.84
C LEU A 52 -0.06 9.11 -6.20
N TYR A 53 -0.30 8.28 -5.19
CA TYR A 53 -0.73 6.90 -5.34
C TYR A 53 -2.15 6.72 -4.84
N GLU A 54 -2.95 5.96 -5.58
CA GLU A 54 -4.19 5.35 -5.11
C GLU A 54 -3.86 3.91 -4.70
N LEU A 55 -3.96 3.62 -3.40
CA LEU A 55 -3.54 2.35 -2.82
C LEU A 55 -4.72 1.63 -2.18
N SER A 56 -4.75 0.31 -2.34
CA SER A 56 -5.55 -0.60 -1.51
C SER A 56 -4.67 -1.13 -0.38
N VAL A 57 -5.12 -0.97 0.86
CA VAL A 57 -4.43 -1.38 2.09
C VAL A 57 -5.43 -2.06 3.03
N THR A 58 -4.95 -2.94 3.92
CA THR A 58 -5.77 -3.50 5.00
C THR A 58 -5.28 -2.94 6.33
N ILE A 59 -6.19 -2.38 7.13
CA ILE A 59 -5.88 -1.72 8.41
C ILE A 59 -6.82 -2.29 9.45
N ASP A 60 -6.26 -2.83 10.54
CA ASP A 60 -7.03 -3.49 11.60
C ASP A 60 -7.99 -4.57 11.07
N GLY A 61 -7.60 -5.25 9.98
CA GLY A 61 -8.42 -6.27 9.30
C GLY A 61 -9.41 -5.72 8.28
N GLU A 62 -9.61 -4.41 8.21
CA GLU A 62 -10.55 -3.76 7.31
C GLU A 62 -9.88 -3.28 6.02
N PRO A 63 -10.42 -3.60 4.82
CA PRO A 63 -9.91 -3.09 3.56
C PRO A 63 -10.20 -1.59 3.43
N ARG A 64 -9.18 -0.80 3.11
CA ARG A 64 -9.26 0.65 2.91
C ARG A 64 -8.59 1.07 1.62
N LEU A 65 -9.11 2.15 1.04
CA LEU A 65 -8.51 2.85 -0.08
C LEU A 65 -7.91 4.15 0.43
N ILE A 66 -6.64 4.40 0.13
CA ILE A 66 -5.95 5.63 0.53
C ILE A 66 -5.34 6.32 -0.68
N ILE A 67 -5.39 7.65 -0.67
CA ILE A 67 -4.72 8.51 -1.65
C ILE A 67 -3.61 9.23 -0.91
N VAL A 68 -2.37 9.01 -1.32
CA VAL A 68 -1.19 9.50 -0.61
C VAL A 68 -0.17 10.07 -1.59
N GLN A 69 0.52 11.14 -1.20
CA GLN A 69 1.62 11.71 -1.98
C GLN A 69 2.78 10.73 -2.08
N GLN A 70 3.32 10.52 -3.28
CA GLN A 70 4.40 9.55 -3.50
C GLN A 70 5.63 9.87 -2.64
N ALA A 71 5.92 11.16 -2.42
CA ALA A 71 7.04 11.61 -1.62
C ALA A 71 6.92 11.29 -0.11
N CYS A 72 5.71 10.96 0.37
CA CYS A 72 5.44 10.67 1.78
C CYS A 72 5.56 9.19 2.14
N VAL A 73 5.77 8.31 1.16
CA VAL A 73 5.72 6.86 1.36
C VAL A 73 6.86 6.14 0.64
N GLU A 74 7.16 4.94 1.11
CA GLU A 74 8.08 4.00 0.48
C GLU A 74 7.32 2.71 0.20
N LEU A 75 7.39 2.25 -1.05
CA LEU A 75 6.76 1.02 -1.52
C LEU A 75 7.85 0.04 -1.93
N HIS A 76 7.92 -1.08 -1.20
CA HIS A 76 8.84 -2.17 -1.51
C HIS A 76 8.06 -3.31 -2.13
N LYS A 77 8.39 -3.66 -3.37
CA LYS A 77 7.74 -4.78 -4.05
C LYS A 77 8.03 -6.07 -3.27
N THR A 78 6.97 -6.73 -2.81
CA THR A 78 7.09 -8.01 -2.12
C THR A 78 7.16 -9.10 -3.19
N PRO A 79 8.18 -9.97 -3.19
CA PRO A 79 8.21 -11.08 -4.12
C PRO A 79 6.97 -11.95 -3.91
N ALA A 80 6.26 -12.27 -4.98
CA ALA A 80 5.21 -13.28 -4.94
C ALA A 80 5.89 -14.60 -4.60
N THR A 81 5.83 -15.04 -3.34
CA THR A 81 6.52 -16.25 -2.89
C THR A 81 6.03 -17.42 -3.76
N PRO A 82 6.88 -18.03 -4.61
CA PRO A 82 6.53 -19.32 -5.16
C PRO A 82 6.68 -20.29 -4.00
N VAL A 83 5.56 -20.75 -3.45
CA VAL A 83 5.59 -21.85 -2.48
C VAL A 83 6.03 -23.10 -3.25
N SER A 84 7.34 -23.30 -3.35
CA SER A 84 7.91 -24.56 -3.80
C SER A 84 7.74 -25.54 -2.64
N LEU A 85 6.62 -26.26 -2.63
CA LEU A 85 6.45 -27.43 -1.77
C LEU A 85 7.42 -28.51 -2.28
N THR A 86 8.64 -28.51 -1.77
CA THR A 86 9.49 -29.70 -1.86
C THR A 86 8.78 -30.78 -1.05
N ARG A 87 8.06 -31.68 -1.73
CA ARG A 87 7.69 -32.98 -1.18
C ARG A 87 8.98 -33.67 -0.75
N ILE A 88 9.23 -33.72 0.54
CA ILE A 88 10.20 -34.65 1.11
C ILE A 88 9.42 -35.95 1.30
N SER A 89 9.49 -36.83 0.30
CA SER A 89 9.14 -38.23 0.47
C SER A 89 10.40 -38.95 0.93
N ALA A 90 10.37 -39.53 2.13
CA ALA A 90 11.27 -40.59 2.57
C ALA A 90 10.40 -41.73 3.12
#